data_AF-A0A443HJV7-F1
#
_entry.id   AF-A0A443HJV7-F1
#
_cell.length_a   1.000
_cell.length_b   1.000
_cell.length_c   1.000
_cell.angle_alpha   90.00
_cell.angle_beta   90.00
_cell.angle_gamma   90.00
#
_symmetry.space_group_name_H-M   'P 1'
#
loop_
_entity.id
_entity.type
_entity.pdbx_description
1 polymer ?
#
loop_
_entity_poly.entity_id
_entity_poly.type
_entity_poly.pdbx_seq_one_letter_code
_entity_poly.pdbx_strand_id
1 'polypeptide(L)'
;MPLTTTITRALLLLGAHAAAQDTTMGKKVFAHYMVGSMTSSEAVTDVNDASNAGIDGFALNVMSTDPWSTSAIDDLFVAANSSSGFKLFFSFDMTHFNDPSQFLPLIGEYHTNSAYYLQNGKPFVSTYDGGTLTFGNTTPGDGWEAAFRRPLEGMGISPFFVPDFDDWSGYPNGFFSAFPVVDGAFSWETAWPQVSEGKANVSDAVDATLLHDAHSASKVYMMPLSTFQFKYLGPGQQWYRRGELNFAQRMGQILQLQPDFVEVVTWNDAGESHYVGDFWPEQIAGSDIGAYANGFDHKGWLQVLGPFITAYKAGVTDTSSILPPSGANAVGAIWYRTLLTSASCSSTISGSQNADDAMNFAIILPADTSGVTINVYSNNNQIGSYSGLPGLNAQSVPGLQAGGNQRAEVVDASGTTIASAVGTKDVQPQSTGSVCNYNYEVVGLS
;
A
#
# COMPACT_ATOMS: atom_id res chain seq x y z
N MET A 1 60.76 -33.17 -49.38
CA MET A 1 59.39 -33.22 -48.84
C MET A 1 59.47 -33.19 -47.33
N PRO A 2 59.32 -32.03 -46.66
CA PRO A 2 59.21 -31.98 -45.21
C PRO A 2 57.73 -31.98 -44.81
N LEU A 3 57.38 -32.86 -43.87
CA LEU A 3 56.09 -32.89 -43.19
C LEU A 3 55.91 -31.59 -42.39
N THR A 4 54.88 -30.81 -42.73
CA THR A 4 54.41 -29.68 -41.93
C THR A 4 53.53 -30.19 -40.79
N THR A 5 54.02 -30.03 -39.56
CA THR A 5 53.30 -30.27 -38.31
C THR A 5 52.37 -29.11 -38.03
N THR A 6 51.05 -29.31 -38.13
CA THR A 6 50.05 -28.30 -37.78
C THR A 6 49.83 -28.32 -36.26
N ILE A 7 50.20 -27.24 -35.58
CA ILE A 7 49.92 -27.02 -34.16
C ILE A 7 48.50 -26.48 -34.03
N THR A 8 47.57 -27.29 -33.53
CA THR A 8 46.23 -26.85 -33.15
C THR A 8 46.32 -26.10 -31.82
N ARG A 9 46.17 -24.76 -31.84
CA ARG A 9 45.99 -23.96 -30.63
C ARG A 9 44.59 -24.21 -30.07
N ALA A 10 44.48 -24.89 -28.95
CA ALA A 10 43.26 -24.93 -28.15
C ALA A 10 43.08 -23.57 -27.45
N LEU A 11 42.05 -22.82 -27.84
CA LEU A 11 41.59 -21.64 -27.14
C LEU A 11 40.80 -22.13 -25.91
N LEU A 12 41.36 -21.98 -24.69
CA LEU A 12 40.56 -22.07 -23.48
C LEU A 12 39.67 -20.82 -23.40
N LEU A 13 38.39 -20.96 -23.76
CA LEU A 13 37.38 -20.02 -23.30
C LEU A 13 37.12 -20.32 -21.81
N LEU A 14 37.69 -19.50 -20.92
CA LEU A 14 37.12 -19.34 -19.59
C LEU A 14 35.75 -18.67 -19.75
N GLY A 15 34.71 -19.48 -19.88
CA GLY A 15 33.34 -19.02 -19.72
C GLY A 15 33.16 -18.59 -18.27
N ALA A 16 33.20 -17.28 -18.04
CA ALA A 16 32.65 -16.69 -16.84
C ALA A 16 31.15 -17.04 -16.81
N HIS A 17 30.82 -18.13 -16.11
CA HIS A 17 29.46 -18.38 -15.68
C HIS A 17 29.20 -17.35 -14.58
N ALA A 18 28.79 -16.14 -14.98
CA ALA A 18 27.91 -15.37 -14.12
C ALA A 18 26.71 -16.28 -13.91
N ALA A 19 26.63 -16.90 -12.74
CA ALA A 19 25.39 -17.51 -12.29
C ALA A 19 24.40 -16.35 -12.26
N ALA A 20 23.53 -16.29 -13.27
CA ALA A 20 22.24 -15.65 -13.07
C ALA A 20 21.65 -16.36 -11.86
N GLN A 21 21.71 -15.71 -10.70
CA GLN A 21 20.83 -16.10 -9.61
C GLN A 21 19.44 -16.06 -10.22
N ASP A 22 18.77 -17.20 -10.14
CA ASP A 22 17.39 -17.35 -10.54
C ASP A 22 16.56 -16.47 -9.60
N THR A 23 16.42 -15.18 -9.93
CA THR A 23 15.59 -14.20 -9.21
C THR A 23 14.12 -14.36 -9.57
N THR A 24 13.69 -15.52 -10.07
CA THR A 24 12.31 -15.76 -10.52
C THR A 24 11.33 -16.05 -9.37
N MET A 25 11.54 -15.46 -8.18
CA MET A 25 10.40 -15.20 -7.32
C MET A 25 9.80 -13.87 -7.74
N GLY A 26 8.77 -13.94 -8.57
CA GLY A 26 8.11 -12.77 -9.13
C GLY A 26 7.66 -11.79 -8.05
N LYS A 27 7.75 -10.50 -8.36
CA LYS A 27 7.32 -9.39 -7.52
C LYS A 27 5.96 -9.66 -6.87
N LYS A 28 5.87 -9.36 -5.57
CA LYS A 28 4.62 -9.50 -4.81
C LYS A 28 4.09 -8.17 -4.35
N VAL A 29 2.77 -8.08 -4.31
CA VAL A 29 2.03 -6.96 -3.75
C VAL A 29 1.13 -7.50 -2.65
N PHE A 30 1.32 -7.02 -1.44
CA PHE A 30 0.48 -7.34 -0.29
C PHE A 30 -0.38 -6.14 0.06
N ALA A 31 -1.39 -6.34 0.90
CA ALA A 31 -2.07 -5.24 1.56
C ALA A 31 -2.04 -5.43 3.08
N HIS A 32 -1.74 -4.35 3.79
CA HIS A 32 -1.81 -4.32 5.24
C HIS A 32 -3.26 -4.48 5.69
N TYR A 33 -3.52 -5.40 6.61
CA TYR A 33 -4.87 -5.75 7.03
C TYR A 33 -4.98 -5.64 8.55
N MET A 34 -5.78 -4.71 9.03
CA MET A 34 -6.10 -4.54 10.45
C MET A 34 -6.95 -5.72 10.92
N VAL A 35 -6.37 -6.64 11.70
CA VAL A 35 -7.14 -7.74 12.28
C VAL A 35 -8.12 -7.16 13.30
N GLY A 36 -9.40 -7.30 13.00
CA GLY A 36 -10.52 -6.90 13.85
C GLY A 36 -11.61 -7.96 13.84
N SER A 37 -12.55 -7.86 14.76
CA SER A 37 -13.71 -8.76 14.78
C SER A 37 -14.44 -8.74 13.43
N MET A 38 -14.80 -9.92 12.92
CA MET A 38 -15.50 -10.10 11.64
C MET A 38 -16.25 -11.44 11.63
N THR A 39 -16.96 -11.70 10.54
CA THR A 39 -17.55 -12.98 10.20
C THR A 39 -16.77 -13.70 9.10
N SER A 40 -16.93 -15.03 9.00
CA SER A 40 -16.31 -15.82 7.92
C SER A 40 -16.73 -15.38 6.51
N SER A 41 -17.96 -14.89 6.31
CA SER A 41 -18.41 -14.38 5.00
C SER A 41 -17.71 -13.07 4.61
N GLU A 42 -17.38 -12.25 5.59
CA GLU A 42 -16.67 -10.99 5.40
C GLU A 42 -15.21 -11.26 5.03
N ALA A 43 -14.55 -12.18 5.74
CA ALA A 43 -13.22 -12.67 5.38
C ALA A 43 -13.16 -13.20 3.93
N VAL A 44 -14.17 -13.97 3.50
CA VAL A 44 -14.27 -14.44 2.10
C VAL A 44 -14.43 -13.28 1.11
N THR A 45 -15.20 -12.26 1.48
CA THR A 45 -15.40 -11.07 0.64
C THR A 45 -14.07 -10.33 0.45
N ASP A 46 -13.36 -10.03 1.54
CA ASP A 46 -12.08 -9.33 1.49
C ASP A 46 -11.02 -10.09 0.70
N VAL A 47 -10.86 -11.39 0.95
CA VAL A 47 -9.90 -12.22 0.23
C VAL A 47 -10.21 -12.26 -1.27
N ASN A 48 -11.49 -12.37 -1.66
CA ASN A 48 -11.88 -12.40 -3.06
C ASN A 48 -11.64 -11.06 -3.74
N ASP A 49 -12.06 -9.96 -3.12
CA ASP A 49 -11.92 -8.62 -3.71
C ASP A 49 -10.45 -8.21 -3.83
N ALA A 50 -9.62 -8.52 -2.82
CA ALA A 50 -8.18 -8.29 -2.88
C ALA A 50 -7.51 -9.14 -3.97
N SER A 51 -7.84 -10.42 -4.04
CA SER A 51 -7.34 -11.33 -5.09
C SER A 51 -7.73 -10.86 -6.49
N ASN A 52 -8.97 -10.41 -6.67
CA ASN A 52 -9.48 -9.85 -7.94
C ASN A 52 -8.76 -8.56 -8.34
N ALA A 53 -8.35 -7.74 -7.36
CA ALA A 53 -7.50 -6.57 -7.59
C ALA A 53 -6.03 -6.94 -7.88
N GLY A 54 -5.66 -8.22 -7.81
CA GLY A 54 -4.32 -8.72 -8.09
C GLY A 54 -3.37 -8.70 -6.89
N ILE A 55 -3.86 -8.39 -5.68
CA ILE A 55 -3.09 -8.47 -4.43
C ILE A 55 -2.78 -9.95 -4.16
N ASP A 56 -1.52 -10.26 -3.84
CA ASP A 56 -1.08 -11.64 -3.58
C ASP A 56 -1.45 -12.14 -2.18
N GLY A 57 -1.67 -11.23 -1.23
CA GLY A 57 -1.98 -11.60 0.14
C GLY A 57 -2.11 -10.44 1.11
N PHE A 58 -2.47 -10.76 2.35
CA PHE A 58 -2.53 -9.80 3.45
C PHE A 58 -1.36 -9.91 4.42
N ALA A 59 -0.82 -8.75 4.80
CA ALA A 59 0.02 -8.57 5.98
C ALA A 59 -0.91 -8.31 7.18
N LEU A 60 -1.17 -9.34 7.98
CA LEU A 60 -2.13 -9.29 9.08
C LEU A 60 -1.55 -8.49 10.25
N ASN A 61 -2.01 -7.26 10.45
CA ASN A 61 -1.69 -6.47 11.63
C ASN A 61 -2.37 -7.09 12.86
N VAL A 62 -1.57 -7.74 13.69
CA VAL A 62 -2.01 -8.37 14.93
C VAL A 62 -1.67 -7.44 16.09
N MET A 63 -2.71 -6.93 16.76
CA MET A 63 -2.60 -6.08 17.97
C MET A 63 -2.97 -6.81 19.27
N SER A 64 -3.53 -8.02 19.17
CA SER A 64 -3.96 -8.83 20.32
C SER A 64 -4.00 -10.31 19.97
N THR A 65 -3.84 -11.17 20.98
CA THR A 65 -4.04 -12.63 20.90
C THR A 65 -5.31 -13.08 21.61
N ASP A 66 -6.22 -12.16 21.93
CA ASP A 66 -7.52 -12.47 22.52
C ASP A 66 -8.42 -13.22 21.52
N PRO A 67 -9.47 -13.93 22.00
CA PRO A 67 -10.34 -14.75 21.16
C PRO A 67 -10.91 -14.05 19.92
N TRP A 68 -11.28 -12.77 20.03
CA TRP A 68 -11.83 -12.00 18.90
C TRP A 68 -10.81 -11.85 17.76
N SER A 69 -9.52 -11.68 18.08
CA SER A 69 -8.43 -11.53 17.13
C SER A 69 -8.07 -12.88 16.52
N THR A 70 -7.91 -13.90 17.36
CA THR A 70 -7.57 -15.25 16.89
C THR A 70 -8.68 -15.88 16.06
N SER A 71 -9.95 -15.59 16.35
CA SER A 71 -11.08 -16.03 15.51
C SER A 71 -11.09 -15.34 14.14
N ALA A 72 -10.82 -14.03 14.09
CA ALA A 72 -10.70 -13.32 12.82
C ALA A 72 -9.52 -13.84 11.97
N ILE A 73 -8.38 -14.15 12.62
CA ILE A 73 -7.24 -14.80 11.96
C ILE A 73 -7.66 -16.16 11.35
N ASP A 74 -8.35 -17.00 12.11
CA ASP A 74 -8.84 -18.30 11.61
C ASP A 74 -9.77 -18.13 10.40
N ASP A 75 -10.75 -17.22 10.49
CA ASP A 75 -11.66 -16.90 9.38
C ASP A 75 -10.92 -16.46 8.12
N LEU A 76 -9.90 -15.60 8.26
CA LEU A 76 -9.04 -15.16 7.15
C LEU A 76 -8.23 -16.31 6.56
N PHE A 77 -7.64 -17.19 7.36
CA PHE A 77 -6.91 -18.36 6.87
C PHE A 77 -7.83 -19.37 6.18
N VAL A 78 -9.06 -19.56 6.66
CA VAL A 78 -10.07 -20.40 5.99
C VAL A 78 -10.46 -19.81 4.63
N ALA A 79 -10.70 -18.50 4.57
CA ALA A 79 -11.00 -17.79 3.33
C ALA A 79 -9.82 -17.88 2.33
N ALA A 80 -8.60 -17.59 2.78
CA ALA A 80 -7.40 -17.64 1.95
C ALA A 80 -7.10 -19.04 1.41
N ASN A 81 -7.31 -20.10 2.21
CA ASN A 81 -7.17 -21.49 1.71
C ASN A 81 -8.18 -21.85 0.63
N SER A 82 -9.33 -21.16 0.59
CA SER A 82 -10.36 -21.34 -0.44
C SER A 82 -10.10 -20.49 -1.69
N SER A 83 -9.22 -19.50 -1.62
CA SER A 83 -8.84 -18.62 -2.73
C SER A 83 -7.50 -19.04 -3.32
N SER A 84 -7.50 -19.50 -4.58
CA SER A 84 -6.30 -20.09 -5.18
C SER A 84 -5.15 -19.09 -5.23
N GLY A 85 -4.09 -19.39 -4.46
CA GLY A 85 -2.84 -18.64 -4.49
C GLY A 85 -2.78 -17.41 -3.59
N PHE A 86 -3.90 -16.99 -2.97
CA PHE A 86 -3.90 -15.89 -2.00
C PHE A 86 -3.16 -16.30 -0.72
N LYS A 87 -2.37 -15.40 -0.16
CA LYS A 87 -1.50 -15.68 0.99
C LYS A 87 -1.76 -14.75 2.17
N LEU A 88 -1.30 -15.16 3.34
CA LEU A 88 -1.34 -14.38 4.57
C LEU A 88 0.02 -14.50 5.26
N PHE A 89 0.46 -13.43 5.92
CA PHE A 89 1.54 -13.50 6.89
C PHE A 89 1.26 -12.53 8.04
N PHE A 90 1.97 -12.68 9.15
CA PHE A 90 1.75 -11.84 10.31
C PHE A 90 2.64 -10.60 10.28
N SER A 91 2.02 -9.45 10.53
CA SER A 91 2.65 -8.19 10.90
C SER A 91 2.29 -7.89 12.35
N PHE A 92 3.23 -8.03 13.29
CA PHE A 92 2.91 -7.81 14.70
C PHE A 92 3.04 -6.33 15.06
N ASP A 93 1.98 -5.77 15.67
CA ASP A 93 1.97 -4.38 16.11
C ASP A 93 2.69 -4.24 17.46
N MET A 94 3.89 -3.67 17.41
CA MET A 94 4.76 -3.52 18.57
C MET A 94 4.40 -2.33 19.45
N THR A 95 3.37 -1.56 19.10
CA THR A 95 2.75 -0.60 20.03
C THR A 95 1.81 -1.29 21.03
N HIS A 96 1.38 -2.52 20.70
CA HIS A 96 0.50 -3.34 21.55
C HIS A 96 1.23 -4.52 22.22
N PHE A 97 2.27 -5.06 21.59
CA PHE A 97 3.12 -6.10 22.16
C PHE A 97 4.44 -5.52 22.68
N ASN A 98 4.90 -6.00 23.84
CA ASN A 98 6.17 -5.56 24.44
C ASN A 98 7.23 -6.67 24.49
N ASP A 99 6.85 -7.91 24.19
CA ASP A 99 7.76 -9.05 24.13
C ASP A 99 7.30 -10.06 23.06
N PRO A 100 8.19 -10.54 22.17
CA PRO A 100 7.82 -11.49 21.13
C PRO A 100 7.16 -12.77 21.62
N SER A 101 7.46 -13.23 22.85
CA SER A 101 6.85 -14.43 23.45
C SER A 101 5.31 -14.38 23.49
N GLN A 102 4.73 -13.18 23.45
CA GLN A 102 3.28 -12.99 23.39
C GLN A 102 2.67 -13.50 22.07
N PHE A 103 3.43 -13.49 20.97
CA PHE A 103 2.91 -13.82 19.64
C PHE A 103 3.64 -14.96 18.93
N LEU A 104 4.81 -15.41 19.40
CA LEU A 104 5.48 -16.59 18.84
C LEU A 104 4.58 -17.84 18.71
N PRO A 105 3.63 -18.12 19.64
CA PRO A 105 2.70 -19.23 19.47
C PRO A 105 1.86 -19.17 18.20
N LEU A 106 1.43 -17.97 17.76
CA LEU A 106 0.67 -17.80 16.52
C LEU A 106 1.50 -18.18 15.30
N ILE A 107 2.77 -17.79 15.25
CA ILE A 107 3.68 -18.22 14.17
C ILE A 107 3.82 -19.74 14.19
N GLY A 108 4.02 -20.33 15.36
CA GLY A 108 4.12 -21.79 15.53
C GLY A 108 2.88 -22.55 15.07
N GLU A 109 1.70 -21.96 15.21
CA GLU A 109 0.44 -22.55 14.76
C GLU A 109 0.25 -22.48 13.24
N TYR A 110 0.52 -21.32 12.63
CA TYR A 110 0.13 -21.06 11.25
C TYR A 110 1.24 -21.22 10.20
N HIS A 111 2.53 -21.28 10.57
CA HIS A 111 3.62 -21.26 9.58
C HIS A 111 3.62 -22.42 8.57
N THR A 112 2.91 -23.52 8.86
CA THR A 112 2.75 -24.67 7.94
C THR A 112 1.44 -24.64 7.16
N ASN A 113 0.56 -23.68 7.42
CA ASN A 113 -0.69 -23.51 6.69
C ASN A 113 -0.40 -23.22 5.21
N SER A 114 -1.15 -23.84 4.29
CA SER A 114 -0.95 -23.66 2.85
C SER A 114 -1.18 -22.22 2.37
N ALA A 115 -1.98 -21.44 3.08
CA ALA A 115 -2.18 -20.02 2.82
C ALA A 115 -1.09 -19.14 3.46
N TYR A 116 -0.20 -19.65 4.31
CA TYR A 116 0.89 -18.84 4.87
C TYR A 116 1.90 -18.48 3.78
N TYR A 117 2.29 -17.21 3.70
CA TYR A 117 3.30 -16.76 2.73
C TYR A 117 4.69 -17.23 3.16
N LEU A 118 5.35 -17.98 2.27
CA LEU A 118 6.72 -18.43 2.45
C LEU A 118 7.63 -17.74 1.45
N GLN A 119 8.68 -17.10 1.93
CA GLN A 119 9.76 -16.56 1.11
C GLN A 119 10.95 -17.51 1.18
N ASN A 120 11.33 -18.11 0.06
CA ASN A 120 12.38 -19.15 0.02
C ASN A 120 12.14 -20.31 1.01
N GLY A 121 10.86 -20.70 1.19
CA GLY A 121 10.47 -21.77 2.14
C GLY A 121 10.47 -21.36 3.61
N LYS A 122 10.75 -20.10 3.93
CA LYS A 122 10.73 -19.55 5.29
C LYS A 122 9.45 -18.74 5.52
N PRO A 123 8.76 -18.87 6.67
CA PRO A 123 7.60 -18.04 6.97
C PRO A 123 7.98 -16.57 7.00
N PHE A 124 7.31 -15.78 6.17
CA PHE A 124 7.46 -14.34 6.14
C PHE A 124 6.83 -13.74 7.39
N VAL A 125 7.51 -12.81 8.05
CA VAL A 125 7.01 -12.09 9.23
C VAL A 125 7.42 -10.63 9.10
N SER A 126 6.54 -9.71 9.47
CA SER A 126 6.82 -8.29 9.59
C SER A 126 6.36 -7.76 10.94
N THR A 127 6.55 -6.46 11.16
CA THR A 127 6.01 -5.71 12.29
C THR A 127 5.52 -4.36 11.81
N TYR A 128 4.66 -3.74 12.61
CA TYR A 128 4.54 -2.30 12.69
C TYR A 128 5.30 -1.85 13.95
N ASP A 129 6.23 -0.91 13.80
CA ASP A 129 7.17 -0.49 14.84
C ASP A 129 8.05 -1.61 15.43
N GLY A 130 8.88 -1.23 16.41
CA GLY A 130 9.65 -2.15 17.26
C GLY A 130 11.17 -1.96 17.19
N GLY A 131 11.64 -1.00 16.40
CA GLY A 131 13.05 -0.66 16.23
C GLY A 131 13.67 0.00 17.47
N THR A 132 12.84 0.44 18.43
CA THR A 132 13.28 0.96 19.73
C THR A 132 13.37 -0.11 20.84
N LEU A 133 12.81 -1.30 20.63
CA LEU A 133 12.64 -2.32 21.68
C LEU A 133 13.89 -3.19 21.84
N THR A 134 14.44 -3.25 23.06
CA THR A 134 15.65 -4.05 23.35
C THR A 134 15.36 -5.39 24.02
N PHE A 135 14.16 -5.57 24.58
CA PHE A 135 13.78 -6.76 25.34
C PHE A 135 14.82 -7.11 26.44
N GLY A 136 15.41 -6.09 27.06
CA GLY A 136 16.44 -6.24 28.10
C GLY A 136 17.88 -6.44 27.58
N ASN A 137 18.11 -6.38 26.27
CA ASN A 137 19.45 -6.44 25.67
C ASN A 137 20.08 -5.04 25.52
N THR A 138 21.35 -5.01 25.07
CA THR A 138 22.12 -3.77 24.91
C THR A 138 21.61 -2.94 23.73
N THR A 139 21.26 -3.59 22.63
CA THR A 139 20.72 -2.93 21.43
C THR A 139 19.40 -3.57 21.01
N PRO A 140 18.53 -2.84 20.27
CA PRO A 140 17.33 -3.43 19.69
C PRO A 140 17.62 -4.62 18.78
N GLY A 141 18.67 -4.56 17.95
CA GLY A 141 19.09 -5.66 17.08
C GLY A 141 19.44 -6.94 17.87
N ASP A 142 20.21 -6.83 18.95
CA ASP A 142 20.49 -7.96 19.85
C ASP A 142 19.21 -8.48 20.53
N GLY A 143 18.29 -7.57 20.86
CA GLY A 143 16.99 -7.87 21.41
C GLY A 143 16.17 -8.77 20.50
N TRP A 144 15.94 -8.34 19.26
CA TRP A 144 15.20 -9.12 18.26
C TRP A 144 15.88 -10.46 17.93
N GLU A 145 17.20 -10.51 17.94
CA GLU A 145 17.94 -11.77 17.79
C GLU A 145 17.65 -12.74 18.95
N ALA A 146 17.72 -12.26 20.19
CA ALA A 146 17.57 -13.08 21.38
C ALA A 146 16.11 -13.45 21.70
N ALA A 147 15.16 -12.54 21.45
CA ALA A 147 13.77 -12.69 21.86
C ALA A 147 12.84 -13.19 20.75
N PHE A 148 13.20 -13.00 19.46
CA PHE A 148 12.37 -13.43 18.33
C PHE A 148 13.03 -14.51 17.48
N ARG A 149 14.22 -14.24 16.92
CA ARG A 149 14.85 -15.16 15.95
C ARG A 149 15.26 -16.48 16.61
N ARG A 150 16.06 -16.45 17.68
CA ARG A 150 16.54 -17.67 18.34
C ARG A 150 15.42 -18.53 18.94
N PRO A 151 14.39 -17.97 19.60
CA PRO A 151 13.27 -18.77 20.08
C PRO A 151 12.51 -19.50 18.96
N LEU A 152 12.24 -18.84 17.83
CA LEU A 152 11.63 -19.50 16.66
C LEU A 152 12.53 -20.60 16.09
N GLU A 153 13.83 -20.35 15.97
CA GLU A 153 14.77 -21.36 15.52
C GLU A 153 14.84 -22.56 16.47
N GLY A 154 14.71 -22.32 17.78
CA GLY A 154 14.56 -23.36 18.81
C GLY A 154 13.28 -24.19 18.65
N MET A 155 12.23 -23.63 18.04
CA MET A 155 11.01 -24.34 17.64
C MET A 155 11.15 -25.05 16.27
N GLY A 156 12.31 -24.95 15.62
CA GLY A 156 12.54 -25.49 14.27
C GLY A 156 12.00 -24.60 13.14
N ILE A 157 11.70 -23.33 13.43
CA ILE A 157 11.13 -22.36 12.49
C ILE A 157 12.18 -21.30 12.18
N SER A 158 12.57 -21.18 10.91
CA SER A 158 13.48 -20.11 10.47
C SER A 158 12.67 -19.01 9.77
N PRO A 159 12.40 -17.86 10.40
CA PRO A 159 11.60 -16.81 9.79
C PRO A 159 12.38 -16.06 8.70
N PHE A 160 11.62 -15.50 7.76
CA PHE A 160 12.07 -14.45 6.84
C PHE A 160 11.51 -13.12 7.31
N PHE A 161 12.33 -12.30 7.97
CA PHE A 161 11.87 -11.18 8.79
C PHE A 161 12.08 -9.83 8.10
N VAL A 162 10.99 -9.14 7.75
CA VAL A 162 10.98 -7.83 7.07
C VAL A 162 10.15 -6.84 7.91
N PRO A 163 10.70 -6.30 9.00
CA PRO A 163 9.98 -5.39 9.88
C PRO A 163 9.94 -3.96 9.34
N ASP A 164 8.95 -3.21 9.82
CA ASP A 164 9.00 -1.76 9.86
C ASP A 164 9.56 -1.31 11.21
N PHE A 165 10.72 -0.65 11.17
CA PHE A 165 11.47 -0.17 12.33
C PHE A 165 11.89 1.29 12.09
N ASP A 166 11.01 2.05 11.44
CA ASP A 166 11.25 3.47 11.18
C ASP A 166 11.20 4.34 12.46
N ASP A 167 10.64 3.80 13.56
CA ASP A 167 10.75 4.33 14.93
C ASP A 167 12.19 4.32 15.50
N TRP A 168 13.11 3.58 14.88
CA TRP A 168 14.51 3.57 15.32
C TRP A 168 15.19 4.92 15.05
N SER A 169 15.76 5.53 16.09
CA SER A 169 16.39 6.87 16.02
C SER A 169 17.49 7.07 14.96
N GLY A 170 18.10 6.00 14.44
CA GLY A 170 19.12 6.05 13.38
C GLY A 170 18.55 5.93 11.96
N TYR A 171 17.25 5.71 11.81
CA TYR A 171 16.60 5.41 10.55
C TYR A 171 16.72 6.58 9.54
N PRO A 172 16.90 6.31 8.22
CA PRO A 172 17.13 4.99 7.61
C PRO A 172 18.61 4.57 7.58
N ASN A 173 19.53 5.42 8.04
CA ASN A 173 20.95 5.29 7.78
C ASN A 173 21.60 4.17 8.59
N GLY A 174 22.27 3.23 7.92
CA GLY A 174 22.95 2.12 8.59
C GLY A 174 22.01 1.07 9.18
N PHE A 175 20.74 1.06 8.75
CA PHE A 175 19.69 0.16 9.23
C PHE A 175 20.15 -1.31 9.31
N PHE A 176 20.65 -1.87 8.20
CA PHE A 176 21.05 -3.28 8.15
C PHE A 176 22.31 -3.62 8.96
N SER A 177 23.09 -2.60 9.36
CA SER A 177 24.21 -2.77 10.31
C SER A 177 23.72 -2.79 11.75
N ALA A 178 22.72 -1.96 12.08
CA ALA A 178 22.10 -1.93 13.40
C ALA A 178 21.21 -3.15 13.67
N PHE A 179 20.58 -3.68 12.63
CA PHE A 179 19.69 -4.84 12.67
C PHE A 179 20.20 -5.96 11.76
N PRO A 180 21.32 -6.62 12.09
CA PRO A 180 21.78 -7.76 11.30
C PRO A 180 20.75 -8.91 11.28
N VAL A 181 19.91 -8.99 12.33
CA VAL A 181 18.85 -9.98 12.54
C VAL A 181 17.74 -9.98 11.47
N VAL A 182 17.52 -8.89 10.73
CA VAL A 182 16.41 -8.82 9.74
C VAL A 182 16.84 -9.37 8.37
N ASP A 183 15.89 -9.87 7.59
CA ASP A 183 16.09 -10.31 6.19
C ASP A 183 15.68 -9.22 5.17
N GLY A 184 15.05 -8.15 5.63
CA GLY A 184 14.69 -6.99 4.82
C GLY A 184 14.22 -5.80 5.66
N ALA A 185 13.71 -4.77 5.00
CA ALA A 185 13.08 -3.61 5.65
C ALA A 185 11.74 -3.27 4.99
N PHE A 186 10.79 -2.85 5.80
CA PHE A 186 9.60 -2.10 5.42
C PHE A 186 9.73 -0.65 5.96
N SER A 187 8.99 0.30 5.41
CA SER A 187 9.19 1.73 5.64
C SER A 187 7.89 2.52 5.72
N TRP A 188 7.01 2.16 6.67
CA TRP A 188 5.63 2.64 6.73
C TRP A 188 5.49 4.15 6.52
N GLU A 189 6.27 4.95 7.25
CA GLU A 189 6.16 6.40 7.28
C GLU A 189 6.51 7.10 5.95
N THR A 190 7.14 6.39 5.01
CA THR A 190 7.45 6.90 3.65
C THR A 190 6.24 6.93 2.72
N ALA A 191 5.10 6.36 3.13
CA ALA A 191 3.90 6.28 2.31
C ALA A 191 3.28 7.66 1.97
N TRP A 192 3.60 8.70 2.74
CA TRP A 192 3.02 10.04 2.62
C TRP A 192 4.06 11.14 2.89
N PRO A 193 3.86 12.37 2.36
CA PRO A 193 4.68 13.49 2.79
C PRO A 193 4.49 13.77 4.28
N GLN A 194 5.54 14.24 4.92
CA GLN A 194 5.52 14.72 6.29
C GLN A 194 4.73 16.03 6.37
N VAL A 195 4.02 16.26 7.48
CA VAL A 195 3.20 17.47 7.67
C VAL A 195 4.03 18.76 7.49
N SER A 196 5.29 18.74 7.92
CA SER A 196 6.24 19.85 7.80
C SER A 196 6.64 20.19 6.37
N GLU A 197 6.48 19.25 5.42
CA GLU A 197 6.81 19.45 3.99
C GLU A 197 5.72 20.23 3.25
N GLY A 198 4.59 20.49 3.89
CA GLY A 198 3.54 21.33 3.34
C GLY A 198 2.81 20.65 2.18
N LYS A 199 2.84 21.31 1.02
CA LYS A 199 2.17 20.87 -0.22
C LYS A 199 3.11 20.14 -1.19
N ALA A 200 4.25 19.67 -0.69
CA ALA A 200 5.20 18.90 -1.49
C ALA A 200 4.63 17.53 -1.87
N ASN A 201 5.14 16.99 -2.98
CA ASN A 201 4.93 15.60 -3.34
C ASN A 201 5.70 14.70 -2.37
N VAL A 202 5.19 13.49 -2.15
CA VAL A 202 5.92 12.47 -1.39
C VAL A 202 7.27 12.18 -2.02
N SER A 203 8.31 12.05 -1.20
CA SER A 203 9.66 11.69 -1.64
C SER A 203 9.87 10.18 -1.58
N ASP A 204 10.65 9.66 -2.52
CA ASP A 204 11.15 8.28 -2.54
C ASP A 204 12.61 8.16 -2.06
N ALA A 205 13.18 9.22 -1.48
CA ALA A 205 14.60 9.25 -1.11
C ALA A 205 14.95 8.21 -0.03
N VAL A 206 14.08 8.02 0.96
CA VAL A 206 14.23 6.99 2.00
C VAL A 206 14.10 5.61 1.38
N ASP A 207 13.13 5.43 0.47
CA ASP A 207 12.93 4.18 -0.24
C ASP A 207 14.15 3.77 -1.05
N ALA A 208 14.69 4.70 -1.85
CA ALA A 208 15.88 4.47 -2.66
C ALA A 208 17.10 4.13 -1.80
N THR A 209 17.23 4.77 -0.62
CA THR A 209 18.32 4.49 0.33
C THR A 209 18.20 3.08 0.89
N LEU A 210 17.02 2.69 1.39
CA LEU A 210 16.82 1.37 1.97
C LEU A 210 16.91 0.26 0.94
N LEU A 211 16.37 0.47 -0.27
CA LEU A 211 16.50 -0.48 -1.37
C LEU A 211 17.97 -0.73 -1.72
N HIS A 212 18.76 0.35 -1.85
CA HIS A 212 20.19 0.26 -2.13
C HIS A 212 20.95 -0.49 -1.02
N ASP A 213 20.72 -0.10 0.24
CA ASP A 213 21.40 -0.69 1.39
C ASP A 213 20.98 -2.15 1.60
N ALA A 214 19.71 -2.50 1.34
CA ALA A 214 19.20 -3.87 1.42
C ALA A 214 19.91 -4.76 0.41
N HIS A 215 19.94 -4.35 -0.86
CA HIS A 215 20.60 -5.13 -1.92
C HIS A 215 22.11 -5.24 -1.67
N SER A 216 22.75 -4.19 -1.16
CA SER A 216 24.16 -4.23 -0.75
C SER A 216 24.41 -5.23 0.38
N ALA A 217 23.43 -5.45 1.25
CA ALA A 217 23.44 -6.45 2.31
C ALA A 217 22.87 -7.82 1.91
N SER A 218 22.51 -8.04 0.63
CA SER A 218 21.81 -9.25 0.15
C SER A 218 20.47 -9.52 0.86
N LYS A 219 19.75 -8.45 1.18
CA LYS A 219 18.44 -8.40 1.83
C LYS A 219 17.41 -7.77 0.88
N VAL A 220 16.14 -7.81 1.26
CA VAL A 220 15.03 -7.29 0.45
C VAL A 220 14.48 -5.97 0.99
N TYR A 221 13.76 -5.25 0.14
CA TYR A 221 13.01 -4.07 0.52
C TYR A 221 11.53 -4.16 0.12
N MET A 222 10.65 -3.84 1.07
CA MET A 222 9.22 -3.71 0.86
C MET A 222 8.84 -2.23 0.90
N MET A 223 8.27 -1.71 -0.18
CA MET A 223 7.93 -0.30 -0.32
C MET A 223 6.43 -0.07 -0.05
N PRO A 224 6.02 0.92 0.76
CA PRO A 224 4.60 1.18 0.97
C PRO A 224 3.97 1.96 -0.19
N LEU A 225 2.71 1.65 -0.45
CA LEU A 225 1.81 2.39 -1.33
C LEU A 225 0.56 2.81 -0.53
N SER A 226 0.28 4.11 -0.45
CA SER A 226 -0.95 4.62 0.16
C SER A 226 -1.54 5.80 -0.61
N THR A 227 -2.78 6.14 -0.30
CA THR A 227 -3.57 7.18 -0.97
C THR A 227 -3.50 8.52 -0.25
N PHE A 228 -3.82 8.55 1.03
CA PHE A 228 -3.78 9.73 1.92
C PHE A 228 -3.78 9.22 3.37
N GLN A 229 -3.86 10.08 4.37
CA GLN A 229 -4.17 9.64 5.73
C GLN A 229 -5.04 10.68 6.43
N PHE A 230 -6.12 10.24 7.06
CA PHE A 230 -6.96 11.10 7.89
C PHE A 230 -7.47 10.35 9.12
N LYS A 231 -7.16 10.90 10.29
CA LYS A 231 -7.59 10.36 11.58
C LYS A 231 -8.26 11.44 12.41
N TYR A 232 -9.32 11.05 13.14
CA TYR A 232 -10.10 11.96 13.99
C TYR A 232 -10.65 11.25 15.24
N LEU A 233 -9.77 10.73 16.10
CA LEU A 233 -10.13 9.92 17.29
C LEU A 233 -9.92 10.63 18.64
N GLY A 234 -10.08 11.94 18.66
CA GLY A 234 -9.96 12.75 19.89
C GLY A 234 -8.58 13.38 20.08
N PRO A 235 -8.39 14.18 21.15
CA PRO A 235 -7.24 15.08 21.30
C PRO A 235 -5.89 14.38 21.10
N GLY A 236 -5.08 14.91 20.17
CA GLY A 236 -3.77 14.33 19.83
C GLY A 236 -3.84 13.19 18.79
N GLN A 237 -5.04 12.77 18.41
CA GLN A 237 -5.33 11.77 17.38
C GLN A 237 -6.11 12.41 16.22
N GLN A 238 -5.71 13.63 15.82
CA GLN A 238 -6.27 14.37 14.70
C GLN A 238 -5.20 14.85 13.72
N TRP A 239 -5.12 14.20 12.57
CA TRP A 239 -4.19 14.59 11.52
C TRP A 239 -4.72 14.33 10.13
N TYR A 240 -4.13 15.04 9.17
CA TYR A 240 -4.32 14.88 7.74
C TYR A 240 -2.95 14.86 7.08
N ARG A 241 -2.62 13.76 6.40
CA ARG A 241 -1.50 13.69 5.46
C ARG A 241 -2.05 13.70 4.04
N ARG A 242 -1.41 14.54 3.24
CA ARG A 242 -1.88 14.96 1.94
C ARG A 242 -2.03 13.79 0.97
N GLY A 243 -3.11 13.78 0.18
CA GLY A 243 -3.43 12.68 -0.74
C GLY A 243 -3.99 13.07 -2.10
N GLU A 244 -4.00 14.36 -2.48
CA GLU A 244 -4.54 14.79 -3.76
C GLU A 244 -3.89 14.09 -4.97
N LEU A 245 -2.59 13.78 -4.89
CA LEU A 245 -1.85 13.05 -5.95
C LEU A 245 -0.99 11.89 -5.44
N ASN A 246 -0.96 11.64 -4.13
CA ASN A 246 0.00 10.74 -3.51
C ASN A 246 -0.07 9.33 -4.10
N PHE A 247 -1.28 8.80 -4.35
CA PHE A 247 -1.47 7.46 -4.89
C PHE A 247 -0.75 7.25 -6.24
N ALA A 248 -0.99 8.14 -7.21
CA ALA A 248 -0.38 8.07 -8.53
C ALA A 248 1.13 8.36 -8.48
N GLN A 249 1.57 9.25 -7.57
CA GLN A 249 2.99 9.56 -7.38
C GLN A 249 3.76 8.36 -6.84
N ARG A 250 3.26 7.72 -5.78
CA ARG A 250 3.86 6.49 -5.22
C ARG A 250 3.90 5.37 -6.25
N MET A 251 2.85 5.19 -7.04
CA MET A 251 2.86 4.22 -8.15
C MET A 251 4.02 4.48 -9.13
N GLY A 252 4.21 5.74 -9.55
CA GLY A 252 5.34 6.12 -10.42
C GLY A 252 6.70 5.83 -9.79
N GLN A 253 6.88 6.17 -8.51
CA GLN A 253 8.11 5.91 -7.77
C GLN A 253 8.40 4.41 -7.64
N ILE A 254 7.39 3.60 -7.33
CA ILE A 254 7.51 2.13 -7.26
C ILE A 254 7.91 1.55 -8.63
N LEU A 255 7.32 2.04 -9.73
CA LEU A 255 7.71 1.59 -11.07
C LEU A 255 9.16 2.00 -11.40
N GLN A 256 9.64 3.15 -10.94
CA GLN A 256 11.02 3.57 -11.18
C GLN A 256 12.04 2.81 -10.33
N LEU A 257 11.77 2.65 -9.03
CA LEU A 257 12.67 2.00 -8.09
C LEU A 257 12.67 0.47 -8.21
N GLN A 258 11.54 -0.13 -8.61
CA GLN A 258 11.37 -1.58 -8.73
C GLN A 258 11.76 -2.32 -7.42
N PRO A 259 11.10 -2.03 -6.28
CA PRO A 259 11.36 -2.74 -5.03
C PRO A 259 11.10 -4.25 -5.15
N ASP A 260 11.54 -5.04 -4.18
CA ASP A 260 11.29 -6.49 -4.16
C ASP A 260 9.80 -6.79 -3.87
N PHE A 261 9.22 -6.02 -2.96
CA PHE A 261 7.83 -6.12 -2.52
C PHE A 261 7.16 -4.75 -2.46
N VAL A 262 5.83 -4.74 -2.58
CA VAL A 262 4.99 -3.58 -2.30
C VAL A 262 3.97 -3.97 -1.26
N GLU A 263 3.76 -3.12 -0.25
CA GLU A 263 2.64 -3.26 0.68
C GLU A 263 1.68 -2.08 0.49
N VAL A 264 0.44 -2.36 0.15
CA VAL A 264 -0.64 -1.38 0.11
C VAL A 264 -1.10 -1.10 1.53
N VAL A 265 -0.91 0.14 1.98
CA VAL A 265 -1.28 0.63 3.31
C VAL A 265 -2.54 1.49 3.12
N THR A 266 -3.75 0.95 3.30
CA THR A 266 -4.10 -0.39 3.85
C THR A 266 -5.29 -1.02 3.10
N TRP A 267 -5.65 -2.26 3.40
CA TRP A 267 -6.91 -2.87 2.94
C TRP A 267 -8.13 -2.30 3.67
N ASN A 268 -8.11 -2.23 5.01
CA ASN A 268 -9.31 -1.97 5.84
C ASN A 268 -9.11 -1.02 7.04
N ASP A 269 -8.04 -0.22 7.11
CA ASP A 269 -7.88 0.74 8.20
C ASP A 269 -8.78 1.98 8.05
N ALA A 270 -10.02 1.83 8.50
CA ALA A 270 -10.98 2.92 8.61
C ALA A 270 -10.61 3.98 9.67
N GLY A 271 -9.79 3.63 10.66
CA GLY A 271 -9.35 4.55 11.71
C GLY A 271 -8.43 5.65 11.19
N GLU A 272 -7.73 5.37 10.08
CA GLU A 272 -6.82 6.30 9.42
C GLU A 272 -7.27 6.66 7.99
N SER A 273 -8.48 6.22 7.63
CA SER A 273 -9.20 6.52 6.39
C SER A 273 -8.50 6.10 5.09
N HIS A 274 -7.33 5.46 5.14
CA HIS A 274 -6.50 5.17 3.97
C HIS A 274 -6.64 3.75 3.44
N TYR A 275 -7.78 3.14 3.73
CA TYR A 275 -8.16 1.82 3.24
C TYR A 275 -8.57 1.88 1.76
N VAL A 276 -8.34 0.79 1.02
CA VAL A 276 -8.78 0.63 -0.40
C VAL A 276 -9.82 -0.47 -0.60
N GLY A 277 -10.06 -1.28 0.42
CA GLY A 277 -11.04 -2.37 0.45
C GLY A 277 -12.26 -2.03 1.31
N ASP A 278 -12.86 -3.06 1.91
CA ASP A 278 -13.95 -2.91 2.87
C ASP A 278 -13.42 -2.82 4.31
N PHE A 279 -14.23 -2.26 5.20
CA PHE A 279 -14.07 -2.41 6.65
C PHE A 279 -15.43 -2.79 7.25
N TRP A 280 -15.41 -3.57 8.33
CA TRP A 280 -16.64 -4.16 8.87
C TRP A 280 -17.14 -3.43 10.12
N PRO A 281 -18.46 -3.35 10.35
CA PRO A 281 -19.02 -2.71 11.54
C PRO A 281 -18.45 -3.25 12.86
N GLU A 282 -18.21 -4.55 12.93
CA GLU A 282 -17.66 -5.30 14.07
C GLU A 282 -16.24 -4.85 14.40
N GLN A 283 -15.43 -4.57 13.37
CA GLN A 283 -14.04 -4.12 13.51
C GLN A 283 -13.96 -2.75 14.20
N ILE A 284 -14.92 -1.86 13.93
CA ILE A 284 -14.92 -0.48 14.46
C ILE A 284 -15.88 -0.28 15.64
N ALA A 285 -16.55 -1.34 16.09
CA ALA A 285 -17.56 -1.27 17.13
C ALA A 285 -17.00 -0.68 18.44
N GLY A 286 -17.75 0.24 19.06
CA GLY A 286 -17.34 0.88 20.31
C GLY A 286 -16.30 2.01 20.15
N SER A 287 -15.93 2.37 18.92
CA SER A 287 -15.06 3.52 18.61
C SER A 287 -15.83 4.67 17.96
N ASP A 288 -15.19 5.84 17.86
CA ASP A 288 -15.70 6.99 17.10
C ASP A 288 -15.35 6.93 15.60
N ILE A 289 -14.70 5.86 15.13
CA ILE A 289 -14.27 5.71 13.72
C ILE A 289 -15.46 5.85 12.76
N GLY A 290 -16.60 5.23 13.11
CA GLY A 290 -17.81 5.28 12.31
C GLY A 290 -18.36 6.70 12.10
N ALA A 291 -17.96 7.69 12.90
CA ALA A 291 -18.41 9.07 12.74
C ALA A 291 -17.80 9.79 11.51
N TYR A 292 -16.67 9.29 10.98
CA TYR A 292 -16.03 9.83 9.77
C TYR A 292 -15.80 8.81 8.65
N ALA A 293 -15.78 7.51 8.96
CA ALA A 293 -15.61 6.46 7.96
C ALA A 293 -16.94 5.96 7.36
N ASN A 294 -18.03 5.91 8.14
CA ASN A 294 -19.29 5.33 7.64
C ASN A 294 -19.85 6.07 6.43
N GLY A 295 -20.20 5.30 5.42
CA GLY A 295 -20.72 5.79 4.15
C GLY A 295 -19.65 6.24 3.16
N PHE A 296 -18.35 6.18 3.51
CA PHE A 296 -17.26 6.37 2.55
C PHE A 296 -16.82 5.00 2.03
N ASP A 297 -16.93 4.80 0.72
CA ASP A 297 -16.45 3.62 0.02
C ASP A 297 -15.21 4.02 -0.79
N HIS A 298 -14.10 3.34 -0.56
CA HIS A 298 -12.82 3.63 -1.22
C HIS A 298 -12.47 2.66 -2.35
N LYS A 299 -13.34 1.67 -2.63
CA LYS A 299 -13.08 0.63 -3.65
C LYS A 299 -12.98 1.17 -5.07
N GLY A 300 -13.39 2.41 -5.32
CA GLY A 300 -13.10 3.09 -6.59
C GLY A 300 -11.61 3.05 -6.94
N TRP A 301 -10.71 3.15 -5.95
CA TRP A 301 -9.26 3.05 -6.17
C TRP A 301 -8.79 1.69 -6.68
N LEU A 302 -9.56 0.61 -6.50
CA LEU A 302 -9.21 -0.71 -7.05
C LEU A 302 -9.15 -0.72 -8.58
N GLN A 303 -9.91 0.16 -9.24
CA GLN A 303 -9.83 0.33 -10.70
C GLN A 303 -8.47 0.90 -11.17
N VAL A 304 -7.74 1.60 -10.30
CA VAL A 304 -6.39 2.12 -10.57
C VAL A 304 -5.35 1.11 -10.07
N LEU A 305 -5.57 0.54 -8.88
CA LEU A 305 -4.64 -0.37 -8.22
C LEU A 305 -4.39 -1.65 -9.03
N GLY A 306 -5.44 -2.29 -9.56
CA GLY A 306 -5.28 -3.55 -10.29
C GLY A 306 -4.39 -3.45 -11.54
N PRO A 307 -4.63 -2.47 -12.43
CA PRO A 307 -3.73 -2.18 -13.54
C PRO A 307 -2.29 -1.87 -13.11
N PHE A 308 -2.11 -1.09 -12.04
CA PHE A 308 -0.79 -0.80 -11.50
C PHE A 308 -0.07 -2.08 -11.03
N ILE A 309 -0.75 -2.94 -10.27
CA ILE A 309 -0.17 -4.21 -9.78
C ILE A 309 0.26 -5.08 -10.97
N THR A 310 -0.58 -5.15 -12.00
CA THR A 310 -0.26 -5.88 -13.24
C THR A 310 1.01 -5.33 -13.89
N ALA A 311 1.11 -4.01 -14.05
CA ALA A 311 2.28 -3.35 -14.63
C ALA A 311 3.55 -3.57 -13.80
N TYR A 312 3.46 -3.37 -12.48
CA TYR A 312 4.57 -3.58 -11.55
C TYR A 312 5.11 -5.01 -11.62
N LYS A 313 4.23 -6.01 -11.56
CA LYS A 313 4.59 -7.43 -11.67
C LYS A 313 5.19 -7.80 -13.03
N ALA A 314 4.80 -7.09 -14.09
CA ALA A 314 5.38 -7.23 -15.43
C ALA A 314 6.74 -6.52 -15.60
N GLY A 315 7.24 -5.82 -14.58
CA GLY A 315 8.50 -5.08 -14.66
C GLY A 315 8.41 -3.78 -15.46
N VAL A 316 7.20 -3.23 -15.60
CA VAL A 316 7.01 -1.89 -16.18
C VAL A 316 7.73 -0.85 -15.31
N THR A 317 8.32 0.15 -15.95
CA THR A 317 9.10 1.21 -15.28
C THR A 317 8.52 2.62 -15.48
N ASP A 318 7.44 2.75 -16.24
CA ASP A 318 6.84 4.04 -16.58
C ASP A 318 5.30 3.98 -16.54
N THR A 319 4.68 5.04 -16.01
CA THR A 319 3.23 5.12 -15.80
C THR A 319 2.42 5.14 -17.10
N SER A 320 3.01 5.57 -18.23
CA SER A 320 2.39 5.50 -19.56
C SER A 320 2.15 4.06 -20.05
N SER A 321 2.78 3.08 -19.38
CA SER A 321 2.64 1.65 -19.69
C SER A 321 1.81 0.89 -18.64
N ILE A 322 1.15 1.60 -17.71
CA ILE A 322 0.07 1.03 -16.89
C ILE A 322 -1.17 1.02 -17.78
N LEU A 323 -1.63 -0.15 -18.23
CA LEU A 323 -2.73 -0.27 -19.19
C LEU A 323 -4.01 -0.82 -18.53
N PRO A 324 -5.20 -0.45 -19.02
CA PRO A 324 -6.45 -0.96 -18.46
C PRO A 324 -6.62 -2.46 -18.80
N PRO A 325 -7.54 -3.18 -18.13
CA PRO A 325 -7.91 -4.53 -18.52
C PRO A 325 -8.33 -4.60 -19.99
N SER A 326 -8.04 -5.71 -20.65
CA SER A 326 -8.31 -5.89 -22.08
C SER A 326 -9.78 -5.61 -22.41
N GLY A 327 -10.01 -4.73 -23.40
CA GLY A 327 -11.35 -4.36 -23.88
C GLY A 327 -12.02 -3.21 -23.13
N ALA A 328 -11.42 -2.69 -22.04
CA ALA A 328 -11.90 -1.48 -21.39
C ALA A 328 -11.44 -0.23 -22.14
N ASN A 329 -12.36 0.72 -22.36
CA ASN A 329 -12.05 2.00 -23.00
C ASN A 329 -11.33 2.97 -22.06
N ALA A 330 -11.64 2.89 -20.76
CA ALA A 330 -10.97 3.58 -19.67
C ALA A 330 -11.33 2.88 -18.35
N VAL A 331 -10.44 2.94 -17.36
CA VAL A 331 -10.73 2.59 -15.96
C VAL A 331 -10.07 3.62 -15.05
N GLY A 332 -10.50 3.72 -13.80
CA GLY A 332 -9.84 4.58 -12.83
C GLY A 332 -10.76 5.09 -11.73
N ALA A 333 -10.40 6.22 -11.12
CA ALA A 333 -11.22 6.85 -10.10
C ALA A 333 -11.08 8.37 -10.07
N ILE A 334 -12.10 9.02 -9.52
CA ILE A 334 -12.03 10.38 -8.98
C ILE A 334 -12.10 10.35 -7.46
N TRP A 335 -11.52 11.36 -6.81
CA TRP A 335 -11.72 11.56 -5.38
C TRP A 335 -11.61 13.03 -4.96
N TYR A 336 -12.29 13.37 -3.88
CA TYR A 336 -12.34 14.73 -3.33
C TYR A 336 -12.79 14.72 -1.86
N ARG A 337 -12.47 15.81 -1.14
CA ARG A 337 -12.98 16.02 0.23
C ARG A 337 -14.42 16.48 0.21
N THR A 338 -15.22 16.00 1.14
CA THR A 338 -16.62 16.45 1.30
C THR A 338 -16.74 17.75 2.10
N LEU A 339 -15.62 18.38 2.47
CA LEU A 339 -15.56 19.59 3.27
C LEU A 339 -14.48 20.53 2.73
N LEU A 340 -14.85 21.78 2.44
CA LEU A 340 -13.90 22.79 1.95
C LEU A 340 -12.85 23.14 3.02
N THR A 341 -11.64 23.52 2.60
CA THR A 341 -10.58 24.03 3.51
C THR A 341 -11.03 25.24 4.32
N SER A 342 -11.93 26.06 3.75
CA SER A 342 -12.48 27.24 4.41
C SER A 342 -13.60 26.95 5.41
N ALA A 343 -13.98 25.68 5.58
CA ALA A 343 -15.03 25.31 6.52
C ALA A 343 -14.60 25.57 7.97
N SER A 344 -15.52 26.12 8.77
CA SER A 344 -15.28 26.26 10.21
C SER A 344 -15.31 24.89 10.87
N CYS A 345 -14.35 24.67 11.76
CA CYS A 345 -14.08 23.38 12.36
C CYS A 345 -14.01 23.45 13.88
N SER A 346 -14.58 22.45 14.56
CA SER A 346 -14.66 22.39 16.02
C SER A 346 -13.32 22.05 16.68
N SER A 347 -12.41 21.38 15.95
CA SER A 347 -11.07 21.02 16.41
C SER A 347 -10.03 21.38 15.35
N THR A 348 -8.77 21.49 15.79
CA THR A 348 -7.62 21.68 14.90
C THR A 348 -7.09 20.33 14.47
N ILE A 349 -7.09 20.07 13.16
CA ILE A 349 -6.49 18.88 12.56
C ILE A 349 -5.06 19.23 12.13
N SER A 350 -4.06 18.50 12.65
CA SER A 350 -2.67 18.67 12.22
C SER A 350 -2.55 18.39 10.72
N GLY A 351 -1.85 19.25 9.98
CA GLY A 351 -1.64 19.08 8.54
C GLY A 351 -2.80 19.51 7.65
N SER A 352 -3.97 19.89 8.19
CA SER A 352 -5.12 20.34 7.38
C SER A 352 -4.81 21.56 6.49
N GLN A 353 -3.85 22.40 6.87
CA GLN A 353 -3.38 23.53 6.07
C GLN A 353 -2.69 23.11 4.75
N ASN A 354 -2.29 21.84 4.64
CA ASN A 354 -1.66 21.28 3.46
C ASN A 354 -2.68 20.75 2.44
N ALA A 355 -3.97 20.69 2.79
CA ALA A 355 -5.02 20.24 1.89
C ALA A 355 -5.30 21.26 0.79
N ASP A 356 -5.84 20.79 -0.34
CA ASP A 356 -6.34 21.64 -1.42
C ASP A 356 -7.81 21.35 -1.72
N ASP A 357 -8.56 22.41 -2.05
CA ASP A 357 -9.92 22.30 -2.56
C ASP A 357 -9.86 21.95 -4.06
N ALA A 358 -9.64 20.66 -4.31
CA ALA A 358 -9.42 20.10 -5.64
C ALA A 358 -10.27 18.84 -5.91
N MET A 359 -10.61 18.66 -7.18
CA MET A 359 -11.05 17.38 -7.73
C MET A 359 -9.82 16.63 -8.21
N ASN A 360 -9.64 15.40 -7.75
CA ASN A 360 -8.50 14.57 -8.14
C ASN A 360 -8.97 13.41 -9.01
N PHE A 361 -8.13 12.99 -9.94
CA PHE A 361 -8.39 11.79 -10.73
C PHE A 361 -7.11 11.00 -11.02
N ALA A 362 -7.31 9.71 -11.23
CA ALA A 362 -6.35 8.78 -11.83
C ALA A 362 -7.14 7.93 -12.84
N ILE A 363 -6.90 8.14 -14.13
CA ILE A 363 -7.63 7.52 -15.23
C ILE A 363 -6.63 6.85 -16.17
N ILE A 364 -6.86 5.58 -16.47
CA ILE A 364 -5.98 4.73 -17.24
C ILE A 364 -6.61 4.49 -18.61
N LEU A 365 -5.88 4.85 -19.66
CA LEU A 365 -6.36 4.77 -21.05
C LEU A 365 -5.54 3.74 -21.86
N PRO A 366 -6.14 3.10 -22.88
CA PRO A 366 -5.47 2.13 -23.75
C PRO A 366 -4.20 2.66 -24.44
N ALA A 367 -3.32 1.74 -24.86
CA ALA A 367 -2.05 2.07 -25.51
C ALA A 367 -2.20 2.83 -26.85
N ASP A 368 -3.33 2.62 -27.54
CA ASP A 368 -3.67 3.23 -28.83
C ASP A 368 -4.54 4.50 -28.69
N THR A 369 -4.67 5.03 -27.48
CA THR A 369 -5.42 6.25 -27.18
C THR A 369 -4.93 7.44 -28.02
N SER A 370 -5.85 8.09 -28.73
CA SER A 370 -5.59 9.29 -29.50
C SER A 370 -6.85 10.18 -29.55
N GLY A 371 -6.67 11.50 -29.36
CA GLY A 371 -7.75 12.48 -29.44
C GLY A 371 -8.78 12.40 -28.30
N VAL A 372 -8.46 11.70 -27.21
CA VAL A 372 -9.29 11.63 -26.01
C VAL A 372 -9.10 12.87 -25.14
N THR A 373 -10.15 13.34 -24.50
CA THR A 373 -10.15 14.46 -23.54
C THR A 373 -10.73 14.01 -22.20
N ILE A 374 -10.11 14.41 -21.10
CA ILE A 374 -10.61 14.22 -19.74
C ILE A 374 -11.12 15.58 -19.23
N ASN A 375 -12.44 15.70 -19.07
CA ASN A 375 -13.08 16.91 -18.55
C ASN A 375 -13.42 16.72 -17.07
N VAL A 376 -13.13 17.73 -16.26
CA VAL A 376 -13.34 17.69 -14.80
C VAL A 376 -14.26 18.82 -14.38
N TYR A 377 -15.25 18.49 -13.57
CA TYR A 377 -16.28 19.42 -13.15
C TYR A 377 -16.46 19.40 -11.63
N SER A 378 -16.78 20.57 -11.10
CA SER A 378 -17.23 20.74 -9.73
C SER A 378 -18.50 21.59 -9.69
N ASN A 379 -19.56 21.08 -9.05
CA ASN A 379 -20.86 21.73 -8.99
C ASN A 379 -21.36 22.23 -10.36
N ASN A 380 -21.32 21.34 -11.36
CA ASN A 380 -21.66 21.60 -12.77
C ASN A 380 -20.71 22.53 -13.55
N ASN A 381 -19.78 23.21 -12.88
CA ASN A 381 -18.80 24.07 -13.55
C ASN A 381 -17.61 23.24 -14.02
N GLN A 382 -17.20 23.41 -15.28
CA GLN A 382 -15.97 22.80 -15.77
C GLN A 382 -14.77 23.53 -15.16
N ILE A 383 -13.98 22.81 -14.38
CA ILE A 383 -12.80 23.35 -13.69
C ILE A 383 -11.49 22.89 -14.34
N GLY A 384 -11.55 21.87 -15.21
CA GLY A 384 -10.40 21.39 -15.98
C GLY A 384 -10.79 20.67 -17.26
N SER A 385 -9.85 20.65 -18.21
CA SER A 385 -9.90 19.86 -19.44
C SER A 385 -8.49 19.49 -19.84
N TYR A 386 -8.21 18.20 -20.01
CA TYR A 386 -6.88 17.66 -20.23
C TYR A 386 -6.90 16.71 -21.42
N SER A 387 -5.85 16.73 -22.24
CA SER A 387 -5.66 15.67 -23.24
C SER A 387 -5.39 14.34 -22.55
N GLY A 388 -6.18 13.32 -22.89
CA GLY A 388 -5.97 11.95 -22.42
C GLY A 388 -4.83 11.30 -23.20
N LEU A 389 -3.84 10.78 -22.49
CA LEU A 389 -2.68 10.08 -23.04
C LEU A 389 -2.78 8.58 -22.75
N PRO A 390 -2.10 7.71 -23.53
CA PRO A 390 -1.95 6.31 -23.17
C PRO A 390 -1.42 6.11 -21.74
N GLY A 391 -1.97 5.12 -21.05
CA GLY A 391 -1.58 4.74 -19.70
C GLY A 391 -2.21 5.58 -18.60
N LEU A 392 -1.53 5.69 -17.45
CA LEU A 392 -2.04 6.40 -16.27
C LEU A 392 -1.95 7.92 -16.44
N ASN A 393 -3.11 8.58 -16.42
CA ASN A 393 -3.28 10.03 -16.36
C ASN A 393 -3.75 10.42 -14.97
N ALA A 394 -2.99 11.26 -14.25
CA ALA A 394 -3.39 11.71 -12.93
C ALA A 394 -3.23 13.23 -12.78
N GLN A 395 -4.21 13.89 -12.17
CA GLN A 395 -4.19 15.32 -11.89
C GLN A 395 -4.92 15.64 -10.59
N SER A 396 -4.45 16.67 -9.91
CA SER A 396 -5.23 17.41 -8.91
C SER A 396 -5.67 18.71 -9.54
N VAL A 397 -6.98 18.91 -9.64
CA VAL A 397 -7.61 20.01 -10.38
C VAL A 397 -8.21 20.98 -9.38
N PRO A 398 -7.56 22.14 -9.12
CA PRO A 398 -8.08 23.14 -8.20
C PRO A 398 -9.42 23.69 -8.64
N GLY A 399 -10.20 24.17 -7.68
CA GLY A 399 -11.51 24.78 -7.95
C GLY A 399 -12.68 23.93 -7.50
N LEU A 400 -12.48 23.05 -6.52
CA LEU A 400 -13.58 22.34 -5.87
C LEU A 400 -14.55 23.35 -5.22
N GLN A 401 -15.84 23.17 -5.46
CA GLN A 401 -16.92 24.04 -5.01
C GLN A 401 -17.91 23.26 -4.16
N ALA A 402 -18.50 23.96 -3.18
CA ALA A 402 -19.63 23.45 -2.42
C ALA A 402 -20.80 23.07 -3.35
N GLY A 403 -21.46 21.95 -3.04
CA GLY A 403 -22.54 21.36 -3.83
C GLY A 403 -22.20 19.95 -4.34
N GLY A 404 -23.10 19.40 -5.15
CA GLY A 404 -22.98 18.06 -5.73
C GLY A 404 -22.33 18.03 -7.11
N ASN A 405 -22.54 16.93 -7.83
CA ASN A 405 -22.10 16.72 -9.22
C ASN A 405 -20.60 17.00 -9.44
N GLN A 406 -19.80 16.49 -8.51
CA GLN A 406 -18.34 16.41 -8.61
C GLN A 406 -18.03 15.29 -9.59
N ARG A 407 -17.50 15.57 -10.78
CA ARG A 407 -17.41 14.54 -11.83
C ARG A 407 -16.21 14.67 -12.74
N ALA A 408 -15.83 13.54 -13.33
CA ALA A 408 -14.94 13.50 -14.49
C ALA A 408 -15.61 12.72 -15.64
N GLU A 409 -15.34 13.18 -16.86
CA GLU A 409 -15.83 12.57 -18.10
C GLU A 409 -14.65 12.34 -19.05
N VAL A 410 -14.53 11.11 -19.55
CA VAL A 410 -13.59 10.75 -20.62
C VAL A 410 -14.34 10.80 -21.94
N VAL A 411 -13.90 11.66 -22.86
CA VAL A 411 -14.57 11.95 -24.12
C VAL A 411 -13.66 11.58 -25.28
N ASP A 412 -14.15 10.80 -26.24
CA ASP A 412 -13.40 10.40 -27.42
C ASP A 412 -13.27 11.53 -28.46
N ALA A 413 -12.54 11.28 -29.55
CA ALA A 413 -12.33 12.26 -30.62
C ALA A 413 -13.61 12.67 -31.36
N SER A 414 -14.71 11.92 -31.23
CA SER A 414 -16.02 12.25 -31.80
C SER A 414 -16.86 13.16 -30.89
N GLY A 415 -16.42 13.39 -29.65
CA GLY A 415 -17.17 14.10 -28.63
C GLY A 415 -18.12 13.20 -27.83
N THR A 416 -17.98 11.88 -27.91
CA THR A 416 -18.79 10.92 -27.16
C THR A 416 -18.14 10.60 -25.82
N THR A 417 -18.90 10.64 -24.72
CA THR A 417 -18.43 10.18 -23.41
C THR A 417 -18.30 8.66 -23.42
N ILE A 418 -17.09 8.15 -23.21
CA ILE A 418 -16.76 6.72 -23.20
C ILE A 418 -16.60 6.13 -21.80
N ALA A 419 -16.41 6.98 -20.79
CA ALA A 419 -16.43 6.63 -19.38
C ALA A 419 -16.69 7.87 -18.53
N SER A 420 -17.29 7.71 -17.35
CA SER A 420 -17.47 8.83 -16.41
C SER A 420 -17.48 8.38 -14.96
N ALA A 421 -17.21 9.30 -14.04
CA ALA A 421 -17.45 9.10 -12.61
C ALA A 421 -18.15 10.33 -12.05
N VAL A 422 -19.17 10.13 -11.21
CA VAL A 422 -19.92 11.19 -10.54
C VAL A 422 -19.97 10.89 -9.06
N GLY A 423 -19.44 11.81 -8.26
CA GLY A 423 -19.44 11.78 -6.81
C GLY A 423 -20.84 11.67 -6.22
N THR A 424 -21.00 10.86 -5.17
CA THR A 424 -22.30 10.64 -4.51
C THR A 424 -22.52 11.54 -3.30
N LYS A 425 -21.46 12.22 -2.85
CA LYS A 425 -21.48 13.12 -1.69
C LYS A 425 -21.29 14.57 -2.08
N ASP A 426 -22.14 15.44 -1.56
CA ASP A 426 -22.00 16.89 -1.74
C ASP A 426 -20.82 17.43 -0.93
N VAL A 427 -20.08 18.37 -1.53
CA VAL A 427 -19.06 19.16 -0.85
C VAL A 427 -19.74 20.22 0.01
N GLN A 428 -19.44 20.22 1.30
CA GLN A 428 -20.04 21.16 2.25
C GLN A 428 -19.15 22.40 2.42
N PRO A 429 -19.74 23.61 2.45
CA PRO A 429 -18.99 24.83 2.70
C PRO A 429 -18.65 25.01 4.19
N GLN A 430 -19.34 24.30 5.08
CA GLN A 430 -19.20 24.32 6.54
C GLN A 430 -19.50 22.92 7.08
N SER A 431 -18.92 22.56 8.24
CA SER A 431 -19.25 21.29 8.88
C SER A 431 -20.70 21.30 9.40
N THR A 432 -21.47 20.27 9.11
CA THR A 432 -22.84 20.08 9.62
C THR A 432 -22.89 19.32 10.95
N GLY A 433 -21.74 18.84 11.44
CA GLY A 433 -21.62 18.08 12.69
C GLY A 433 -20.38 18.44 13.50
N SER A 434 -20.13 17.68 14.55
CA SER A 434 -18.95 17.86 15.42
C SER A 434 -17.63 17.40 14.76
N VAL A 435 -17.71 16.64 13.67
CA VAL A 435 -16.57 16.05 12.97
C VAL A 435 -16.13 16.93 11.81
N CYS A 436 -14.85 17.23 11.77
CA CYS A 436 -14.20 17.86 10.62
C CYS A 436 -13.75 16.79 9.64
N ASN A 437 -14.70 16.26 8.88
CA ASN A 437 -14.44 15.08 8.09
C ASN A 437 -13.63 15.42 6.83
N TYR A 438 -12.34 15.07 6.83
CA TYR A 438 -11.42 15.22 5.71
C TYR A 438 -11.21 13.90 4.95
N ASN A 439 -12.04 12.89 5.24
CA ASN A 439 -12.10 11.66 4.46
C ASN A 439 -12.49 11.98 3.00
N TYR A 440 -12.10 11.09 2.08
CA TYR A 440 -12.28 11.27 0.65
C TYR A 440 -13.49 10.48 0.16
N GLU A 441 -14.40 11.15 -0.54
CA GLU A 441 -15.29 10.43 -1.44
C GLU A 441 -14.45 9.90 -2.60
N VAL A 442 -14.55 8.60 -2.90
CA VAL A 442 -13.85 7.96 -4.01
C VAL A 442 -14.88 7.27 -4.91
N VAL A 443 -14.83 7.55 -6.21
CA VAL A 443 -15.76 6.96 -7.18
C VAL A 443 -14.99 6.43 -8.38
N GLY A 444 -15.17 5.15 -8.68
CA GLY A 444 -14.62 4.52 -9.88
C GLY A 444 -15.36 4.94 -11.15
N LEU A 445 -14.73 4.84 -12.33
CA LEU A 445 -15.43 5.09 -13.58
C LEU A 445 -16.45 3.99 -13.91
N SER A 446 -17.50 4.38 -14.64
CA SER A 446 -18.50 3.51 -15.26
C SER A 446 -18.71 3.80 -16.74
#